data_AF-A0A1V9Z9R5-F1
#
_entry.id   AF-A0A1V9Z9R5-F1
#
_cell.length_a   1.000
_cell.length_b   1.000
_cell.length_c   1.000
_cell.angle_alpha   90.00
_cell.angle_beta   90.00
_cell.angle_gamma   90.00
#
_symmetry.space_group_name_H-M   'P 1'
#
loop_
_entity.id
_entity.type
_entity.pdbx_description
1 polymer ?
#
loop_
_entity_poly.entity_id
_entity_poly.type
_entity_poly.pdbx_seq_one_letter_code
_entity_poly.pdbx_strand_id
1 'polypeptide(L)'
;MEFMTLETPKEAVDASTVSEITSYEPKHTRCCVSFGQTHYLYQKRRTNVAFPFVLHVGPNWRCMVFTFLVILAPSLIFLLKYRSVSWISIVLVIMIILTFVSFSMVACSDPGIIREDYVNPQGIEEGVLCAHCRIRRPPNAVHCYECDVCIDGLDHHCPWTGKCIGKRTIWWFYLFLWMITLHLTFSVSVLVYYIIGF
;
A
#
# COMPACT_ATOMS: atom_id res chain seq x y z
N MET A 1 -39.80 1.41 -48.27
CA MET A 1 -38.34 1.51 -48.46
C MET A 1 -37.74 1.24 -47.10
N GLU A 2 -37.46 -0.03 -46.88
CA GLU A 2 -37.16 -0.66 -45.59
C GLU A 2 -35.65 -0.55 -45.37
N PHE A 3 -35.23 0.10 -44.28
CA PHE A 3 -33.82 0.35 -43.99
C PHE A 3 -33.24 -0.89 -43.28
N MET A 4 -32.46 -1.65 -44.03
CA MET A 4 -31.81 -2.90 -43.63
C MET A 4 -30.75 -2.65 -42.54
N THR A 5 -30.94 -3.26 -41.38
CA THR A 5 -29.96 -3.33 -40.29
C THR A 5 -28.81 -4.25 -40.69
N LEU A 6 -27.60 -3.71 -40.84
CA LEU A 6 -26.37 -4.50 -40.98
C LEU A 6 -25.87 -4.92 -39.59
N GLU A 7 -26.17 -6.15 -39.21
CA GLU A 7 -25.51 -6.84 -38.09
C GLU A 7 -24.11 -7.28 -38.52
N THR A 8 -23.07 -6.85 -37.80
CA THR A 8 -21.70 -7.36 -37.99
C THR A 8 -21.53 -8.67 -37.21
N PRO A 9 -20.89 -9.72 -37.77
CA PRO A 9 -20.74 -11.00 -37.09
C PRO A 9 -19.85 -10.89 -35.85
N LYS A 10 -20.31 -11.45 -34.72
CA LYS A 10 -19.47 -11.74 -33.55
C LYS A 10 -18.58 -12.94 -33.89
N GLU A 11 -17.34 -12.71 -34.29
CA GLU A 11 -16.33 -13.77 -34.31
C GLU A 11 -16.00 -14.16 -32.86
N ALA A 12 -16.29 -15.41 -32.51
CA ALA A 12 -15.93 -16.00 -31.23
C ALA A 12 -14.41 -16.20 -31.19
N VAL A 13 -13.72 -15.40 -30.37
CA VAL A 13 -12.28 -15.58 -30.11
C VAL A 13 -12.10 -16.89 -29.34
N ASP A 14 -11.36 -17.83 -29.92
CA ASP A 14 -11.08 -19.14 -29.34
C ASP A 14 -10.31 -19.00 -28.01
N ALA A 15 -10.62 -19.89 -27.05
CA ALA A 15 -9.98 -19.95 -25.74
C ALA A 15 -8.47 -20.20 -25.85
N SER A 16 -8.02 -20.84 -26.95
CA SER A 16 -6.60 -21.03 -27.26
C SER A 16 -5.91 -19.69 -27.57
N THR A 17 -6.55 -18.78 -28.29
CA THR A 17 -6.02 -17.45 -28.64
C THR A 17 -5.98 -16.51 -27.44
N VAL A 18 -6.95 -16.61 -26.52
CA VAL A 18 -6.91 -15.89 -25.23
C VAL A 18 -5.72 -16.37 -24.38
N SER A 19 -5.45 -17.68 -24.36
CA SER A 19 -4.31 -18.23 -23.63
C SER A 19 -2.96 -17.74 -24.18
N GLU A 20 -2.86 -17.55 -25.50
CA GLU A 20 -1.65 -17.06 -26.16
C GLU A 20 -1.44 -15.55 -25.91
N ILE A 21 -2.51 -14.74 -25.86
CA ILE A 21 -2.46 -13.31 -25.48
C ILE A 21 -2.09 -13.15 -23.98
N THR A 22 -2.51 -14.08 -23.11
CA THR A 22 -2.10 -14.06 -21.69
C THR A 22 -0.66 -14.52 -21.44
N SER A 23 0.03 -15.06 -22.44
CA SER A 23 1.36 -15.67 -22.26
C SER A 23 2.53 -14.69 -22.41
N TYR A 24 2.30 -13.50 -22.96
CA TYR A 24 3.34 -12.48 -23.10
C TYR A 24 3.17 -11.39 -22.03
N GLU A 25 3.36 -11.74 -20.76
CA GLU A 25 3.41 -10.74 -19.69
C GLU A 25 4.76 -10.01 -19.80
N PRO A 26 4.81 -8.75 -20.30
CA PRO A 26 6.09 -8.08 -20.44
C PRO A 26 6.65 -7.85 -19.03
N LYS A 27 7.90 -8.25 -18.83
CA LYS A 27 8.69 -8.04 -17.60
C LYS A 27 9.00 -6.55 -17.39
N HIS A 28 8.00 -5.67 -17.41
CA HIS A 28 8.20 -4.25 -17.17
C HIS A 28 8.34 -3.99 -15.67
N THR A 29 9.59 -3.94 -15.21
CA THR A 29 9.97 -3.24 -13.99
C THR A 29 9.46 -1.80 -14.08
N ARG A 30 8.67 -1.34 -13.10
CA ARG A 30 8.24 0.06 -13.02
C ARG A 30 9.12 0.76 -12.00
N CYS A 31 9.76 1.86 -12.40
CA CYS A 31 10.62 2.65 -11.53
C CYS A 31 10.33 4.12 -11.80
N CYS A 32 10.19 4.92 -10.76
CA CYS A 32 9.90 6.35 -10.84
C CYS A 32 8.63 6.71 -11.66
N VAL A 33 7.54 5.93 -11.52
CA VAL A 33 6.26 6.19 -12.20
C VAL A 33 5.25 6.78 -11.24
N SER A 34 4.53 7.83 -11.65
CA SER A 34 3.44 8.43 -10.88
C SER A 34 2.06 7.92 -11.32
N PHE A 35 1.16 7.78 -10.36
CA PHE A 35 -0.28 7.57 -10.58
C PHE A 35 -1.03 8.54 -9.67
N GLY A 36 -1.76 9.48 -10.26
CA GLY A 36 -2.29 10.63 -9.53
C GLY A 36 -1.14 11.35 -8.81
N GLN A 37 -1.32 11.56 -7.51
CA GLN A 37 -0.34 12.17 -6.60
C GLN A 37 0.54 11.14 -5.87
N THR A 38 0.53 9.88 -6.31
CA THR A 38 1.34 8.80 -5.72
C THR A 38 2.47 8.36 -6.65
N HIS A 39 3.54 7.79 -6.10
CA HIS A 39 4.75 7.45 -6.82
C HIS A 39 5.20 6.02 -6.51
N TYR A 40 5.48 5.24 -7.56
CA TYR A 40 6.21 3.98 -7.47
C TYR A 40 7.69 4.28 -7.69
N LEU A 41 8.46 4.28 -6.61
CA LEU A 41 9.90 4.48 -6.67
C LEU A 41 10.58 3.25 -7.28
N TYR A 42 10.13 2.04 -6.94
CA TYR A 42 10.46 0.84 -7.69
C TYR A 42 9.35 -0.22 -7.55
N GLN A 43 9.24 -1.09 -8.55
CA GLN A 43 8.37 -2.27 -8.57
C GLN A 43 9.04 -3.34 -9.42
N LYS A 44 9.50 -4.42 -8.77
CA LYS A 44 10.33 -5.45 -9.43
C LYS A 44 9.57 -6.29 -10.47
N ARG A 45 8.27 -6.55 -10.23
CA ARG A 45 7.35 -7.25 -11.16
C ARG A 45 5.96 -6.65 -11.00
N ARG A 46 5.13 -6.71 -12.04
CA ARG A 46 3.74 -6.21 -11.98
C ARG A 46 2.91 -6.85 -10.86
N THR A 47 3.14 -8.13 -10.58
CA THR A 47 2.50 -8.89 -9.50
C THR A 47 3.02 -8.55 -8.11
N ASN A 48 4.17 -7.88 -8.00
CA ASN A 48 4.73 -7.46 -6.72
C ASN A 48 4.00 -6.21 -6.22
N VAL A 49 3.11 -6.40 -5.26
CA VAL A 49 2.27 -5.34 -4.68
C VAL A 49 2.61 -5.03 -3.22
N ALA A 50 3.47 -5.85 -2.59
CA ALA A 50 3.89 -5.67 -1.20
C ALA A 50 5.40 -5.37 -1.09
N PHE A 51 5.76 -4.52 -0.12
CA PHE A 51 7.14 -4.30 0.29
C PHE A 51 7.78 -5.64 0.75
N PRO A 52 9.08 -5.90 0.52
CA PRO A 52 10.11 -5.06 -0.13
C PRO A 52 10.29 -5.39 -1.62
N PHE A 53 9.21 -5.72 -2.32
CA PHE A 53 9.25 -5.95 -3.76
C PHE A 53 8.65 -4.80 -4.58
N VAL A 54 8.03 -3.85 -3.88
CA VAL A 54 7.58 -2.55 -4.36
C VAL A 54 7.88 -1.50 -3.29
N LEU A 55 8.13 -0.26 -3.74
CA LEU A 55 8.17 0.93 -2.92
C LEU A 55 7.23 1.96 -3.52
N HIS A 56 6.01 1.96 -3.01
CA HIS A 56 4.94 2.89 -3.36
C HIS A 56 4.79 3.93 -2.25
N VAL A 57 4.83 5.20 -2.62
CA VAL A 57 4.78 6.33 -1.67
C VAL A 57 3.66 7.27 -2.13
N GLY A 58 2.82 7.71 -1.20
CA GLY A 58 1.74 8.66 -1.50
C GLY A 58 2.13 10.14 -1.31
N PRO A 59 1.16 11.04 -1.48
CA PRO A 59 1.38 12.49 -1.47
C PRO A 59 1.86 13.01 -0.11
N ASN A 60 1.50 12.36 1.00
CA ASN A 60 1.84 12.81 2.35
C ASN A 60 3.16 12.17 2.86
N TRP A 61 4.13 11.94 1.99
CA TRP A 61 5.42 11.31 2.35
C TRP A 61 6.17 12.05 3.48
N ARG A 62 5.99 13.37 3.61
CA ARG A 62 6.58 14.15 4.72
C ARG A 62 6.04 13.70 6.07
N CYS A 63 4.73 13.49 6.17
CA CYS A 63 4.08 12.96 7.37
C CYS A 63 4.52 11.52 7.64
N MET A 64 4.67 10.69 6.60
CA MET A 64 5.23 9.33 6.72
C MET A 64 6.66 9.34 7.29
N VAL A 65 7.55 10.20 6.78
CA VAL A 65 8.92 10.34 7.30
C VAL A 65 8.90 10.81 8.75
N PHE A 66 8.04 11.79 9.08
CA PHE A 66 7.86 12.23 10.45
C PHE A 66 7.40 11.09 11.37
N THR A 67 6.46 10.24 10.94
CA THR A 67 6.03 9.05 11.68
C THR A 67 7.20 8.08 11.92
N PHE A 68 8.03 7.80 10.90
CA PHE A 68 9.24 7.00 11.09
C PHE A 68 10.18 7.58 12.15
N LEU A 69 10.38 8.91 12.14
CA LEU A 69 11.22 9.58 13.14
C LEU A 69 10.64 9.46 14.55
N VAL A 70 9.33 9.66 14.72
CA VAL A 70 8.66 9.53 16.03
C VAL A 70 8.72 8.11 16.57
N ILE A 71 8.65 7.10 15.70
CA ILE A 71 8.75 5.69 16.11
C ILE A 71 10.19 5.31 16.51
N LEU A 72 11.19 5.79 15.76
CA LEU A 72 12.57 5.35 15.92
C LEU A 72 13.39 6.19 16.91
N ALA A 73 13.27 7.52 16.85
CA ALA A 73 14.17 8.41 17.58
C ALA A 73 14.11 8.24 19.11
N PRO A 74 12.94 8.17 19.77
CA PRO A 74 12.88 7.99 21.21
C PRO A 74 13.54 6.69 21.67
N SER A 75 13.29 5.58 20.98
CA SER A 75 13.85 4.28 21.32
C SER A 75 15.35 4.20 21.04
N LEU A 76 15.84 4.86 19.98
CA LEU A 76 17.29 4.99 19.72
C LEU A 76 18.00 5.85 20.78
N ILE A 77 17.42 6.99 21.16
CA ILE A 77 17.95 7.85 22.24
C ILE A 77 18.02 7.06 23.55
N PHE A 78 16.98 6.28 23.86
CA PHE A 78 16.95 5.43 25.03
C PHE A 78 18.08 4.38 25.00
N LEU A 79 18.25 3.65 23.90
CA LEU A 79 19.32 2.65 23.74
C LEU A 79 20.73 3.25 23.88
N LEU A 80 20.93 4.48 23.38
CA LEU A 80 22.22 5.18 23.46
C LEU A 80 22.52 5.68 24.87
N LYS A 81 21.50 6.19 25.58
CA LYS A 81 21.65 6.73 26.94
C LYS A 81 21.81 5.63 27.99
N TYR A 82 20.99 4.59 27.92
CA TYR A 82 20.96 3.50 28.90
C TYR A 82 21.74 2.29 28.41
N ARG A 83 22.93 2.53 27.82
CA ARG A 83 23.84 1.57 27.13
C ARG A 83 24.24 0.38 28.01
N SER A 84 23.28 -0.47 28.31
CA SER A 84 23.38 -1.69 29.07
C SER A 84 22.89 -2.83 28.20
N VAL A 85 23.69 -3.88 28.07
CA VAL A 85 23.30 -5.11 27.36
C VAL A 85 22.47 -5.96 28.32
N SER A 86 21.31 -5.42 28.69
CA SER A 86 20.27 -6.14 29.43
C SER A 86 19.29 -6.79 28.44
N TRP A 87 18.53 -7.77 28.92
CA TRP A 87 17.43 -8.38 28.16
C TRP A 87 16.42 -7.32 27.66
N ILE A 88 16.27 -6.20 28.37
CA ILE A 88 15.40 -5.07 28.00
C ILE A 88 15.83 -4.49 26.64
N SER A 89 17.12 -4.27 26.44
CA SER A 89 17.66 -3.73 25.18
C SER A 89 17.41 -4.68 24.00
N ILE A 90 17.50 -5.99 24.23
CA ILE A 90 17.21 -7.01 23.19
C ILE A 90 15.72 -6.97 22.82
N VAL A 91 14.83 -6.96 23.80
CA VAL A 91 13.37 -6.88 23.58
C VAL A 91 13.01 -5.59 22.86
N LEU A 92 13.60 -4.45 23.27
CA LEU A 92 13.36 -3.16 22.64
C LEU A 92 13.79 -3.16 21.17
N VAL A 93 14.97 -3.71 20.85
CA VAL A 93 15.43 -3.83 19.45
C VAL A 93 14.50 -4.69 18.61
N ILE A 94 13.99 -5.81 19.15
CA ILE A 94 13.00 -6.64 18.46
C ILE A 94 11.72 -5.85 18.19
N MET A 95 11.20 -5.12 19.18
CA MET A 95 10.00 -4.29 19.02
C MET A 95 10.19 -3.16 17.99
N ILE A 96 11.36 -2.52 17.98
CA ILE A 96 11.72 -1.52 16.96
C ILE A 96 11.67 -2.14 15.56
N ILE A 97 12.30 -3.31 15.36
CA ILE A 97 12.34 -3.99 14.06
C ILE A 97 10.92 -4.38 13.61
N LEU A 98 10.13 -5.00 14.48
CA LEU A 98 8.76 -5.41 14.14
C LEU A 98 7.85 -4.22 13.82
N THR A 99 7.97 -3.13 14.59
CA THR A 99 7.21 -1.89 14.34
C THR A 99 7.65 -1.24 13.03
N PHE A 100 8.96 -1.16 12.78
CA PHE A 100 9.51 -0.57 11.55
C PHE A 100 9.09 -1.37 10.32
N VAL A 101 9.18 -2.69 10.37
CA VAL A 101 8.79 -3.58 9.27
C VAL A 101 7.28 -3.47 9.03
N SER A 102 6.45 -3.62 10.06
CA SER A 102 4.99 -3.51 9.89
C SER A 102 4.56 -2.15 9.37
N PHE A 103 5.13 -1.04 9.87
CA PHE A 103 4.87 0.29 9.33
C PHE A 103 5.32 0.42 7.87
N SER A 104 6.50 -0.10 7.51
CA SER A 104 6.98 -0.13 6.12
C SER A 104 6.06 -0.95 5.21
N MET A 105 5.53 -2.08 5.67
CA MET A 105 4.55 -2.87 4.93
C MET A 105 3.29 -2.06 4.60
N VAL A 106 2.84 -1.21 5.51
CA VAL A 106 1.68 -0.34 5.29
C VAL A 106 2.03 0.84 4.38
N ALA A 107 3.10 1.55 4.72
CA ALA A 107 3.47 2.83 4.14
C ALA A 107 4.07 2.70 2.72
N CYS A 108 4.68 1.55 2.40
CA CYS A 108 5.42 1.34 1.16
C CYS A 108 4.78 0.33 0.18
N SER A 109 3.70 -0.36 0.57
CA SER A 109 3.00 -1.32 -0.31
C SER A 109 1.88 -0.65 -1.11
N ASP A 110 1.52 -1.23 -2.25
CA ASP A 110 0.40 -0.79 -3.07
C ASP A 110 -0.94 -0.99 -2.30
N PRO A 111 -1.74 0.06 -2.05
CA PRO A 111 -2.99 -0.06 -1.28
C PRO A 111 -4.12 -0.78 -2.03
N GLY A 112 -3.97 -1.00 -3.34
CA GLY A 112 -5.01 -1.50 -4.23
C GLY A 112 -5.37 -0.50 -5.33
N ILE A 113 -4.39 0.23 -5.90
CA ILE A 113 -4.68 1.21 -6.97
C ILE A 113 -5.31 0.49 -8.17
N ILE A 114 -6.51 0.92 -8.57
CA ILE A 114 -7.15 0.50 -9.82
C ILE A 114 -6.49 1.27 -10.96
N ARG A 115 -6.02 0.54 -11.96
CA ARG A 115 -5.38 1.09 -13.15
C ARG A 115 -6.13 0.61 -14.38
N GLU A 116 -6.07 1.38 -15.46
CA GLU A 116 -6.74 1.06 -16.74
C GLU A 116 -6.32 -0.31 -17.29
N ASP A 117 -5.07 -0.73 -17.05
CA ASP A 117 -4.54 -2.04 -17.46
C ASP A 117 -5.14 -3.23 -16.69
N TYR A 118 -6.00 -3.00 -15.68
CA TYR A 118 -6.78 -4.01 -14.96
C TYR A 118 -8.27 -3.98 -15.30
N VAL A 119 -8.71 -3.04 -16.13
CA VAL A 119 -10.09 -3.00 -16.60
C VAL A 119 -10.26 -4.15 -17.57
N ASN A 120 -11.00 -5.15 -17.10
CA ASN A 120 -11.47 -6.34 -17.78
C ASN A 120 -11.37 -6.30 -19.34
N PRO A 121 -10.46 -7.07 -19.97
CA PRO A 121 -10.44 -7.23 -21.43
C PRO A 121 -11.70 -7.93 -21.97
N GLN A 122 -12.50 -8.57 -21.11
CA GLN A 122 -13.78 -9.20 -21.46
C GLN A 122 -14.98 -8.23 -21.51
N GLY A 123 -14.76 -6.91 -21.40
CA GLY A 123 -15.77 -5.91 -21.81
C GLY A 123 -17.07 -5.91 -21.01
N ILE A 124 -17.09 -6.45 -19.79
CA ILE A 124 -18.27 -6.38 -18.94
C ILE A 124 -18.36 -4.95 -18.37
N GLU A 125 -19.36 -4.19 -18.81
CA GLU A 125 -19.67 -2.80 -18.40
C GLU A 125 -20.12 -2.64 -16.93
N GLU A 126 -19.87 -3.62 -16.07
CA GLU A 126 -20.31 -3.59 -14.69
C GLU A 126 -19.35 -2.75 -13.84
N GLY A 127 -19.80 -1.57 -13.46
CA GLY A 127 -19.05 -0.68 -12.57
C GLY A 127 -19.51 0.77 -12.63
N VAL A 128 -19.22 1.52 -11.56
CA VAL A 128 -19.57 2.94 -11.47
C VAL A 128 -18.44 3.76 -12.08
N LEU A 129 -18.73 4.55 -13.12
CA LEU A 129 -17.77 5.47 -13.73
C LEU A 129 -17.28 6.48 -12.70
N CYS A 130 -15.96 6.57 -12.52
CA CYS A 130 -15.33 7.63 -11.77
C CYS A 130 -15.22 8.89 -12.64
N ALA A 131 -15.79 10.01 -12.20
CA ALA A 131 -15.71 11.27 -12.94
C ALA A 131 -14.27 11.82 -13.05
N HIS A 132 -13.43 11.55 -12.05
CA HIS A 132 -12.04 12.03 -11.99
C HIS A 132 -11.10 11.18 -12.83
N CYS A 133 -11.04 9.87 -12.53
CA CYS A 133 -10.13 8.95 -13.22
C CYS A 133 -10.66 8.46 -14.58
N ARG A 134 -11.94 8.71 -14.91
CA ARG A 134 -12.60 8.24 -16.15
C ARG A 134 -12.56 6.73 -16.39
N ILE A 135 -12.47 5.95 -15.30
CA ILE A 135 -12.52 4.49 -15.31
C ILE A 135 -13.82 3.98 -14.68
N ARG A 136 -14.33 2.84 -15.16
CA ARG A 136 -15.40 2.10 -14.46
C ARG A 136 -14.79 1.38 -13.26
N ARG A 137 -15.28 1.71 -12.06
CA ARG A 137 -14.78 1.17 -10.80
C ARG A 137 -15.50 -0.13 -10.45
N PRO A 138 -14.81 -1.17 -9.94
CA PRO A 138 -15.49 -2.30 -9.31
C PRO A 138 -16.29 -1.83 -8.08
N PRO A 139 -17.28 -2.62 -7.60
CA PRO A 139 -18.25 -2.17 -6.58
C PRO A 139 -17.65 -1.60 -5.28
N ASN A 140 -16.46 -2.06 -4.89
CA ASN A 140 -15.79 -1.65 -3.65
C ASN A 140 -14.72 -0.57 -3.84
N ALA A 141 -14.48 -0.11 -5.07
CA ALA A 141 -13.45 0.87 -5.33
C ALA A 141 -13.97 2.31 -5.21
N VAL A 142 -13.21 3.14 -4.50
CA VAL A 142 -13.54 4.54 -4.23
C VAL A 142 -12.39 5.44 -4.68
N HIS A 143 -12.71 6.63 -5.17
CA HIS A 143 -11.71 7.62 -5.55
C HIS A 143 -11.25 8.37 -4.30
N CYS A 144 -9.94 8.41 -4.06
CA CYS A 144 -9.33 9.27 -3.04
C CYS A 144 -8.84 10.55 -3.70
N TYR A 145 -9.36 11.69 -3.25
CA TYR A 145 -9.03 13.01 -3.80
C TYR A 145 -7.60 13.44 -3.48
N GLU A 146 -7.07 13.04 -2.32
CA GLU A 146 -5.70 13.38 -1.92
C GLU A 146 -4.68 12.65 -2.79
N CYS A 147 -4.90 11.36 -3.04
CA CYS A 147 -4.01 10.55 -3.87
C CYS A 147 -4.30 10.67 -5.38
N ASP A 148 -5.46 11.22 -5.76
CA ASP A 148 -5.97 11.33 -7.13
C ASP A 148 -5.99 9.99 -7.90
N VAL A 149 -6.44 8.94 -7.23
CA VAL A 149 -6.54 7.58 -7.77
C VAL A 149 -7.73 6.84 -7.18
N CYS A 150 -8.25 5.85 -7.91
CA CYS A 150 -9.23 4.90 -7.37
C CYS A 150 -8.53 3.75 -6.65
N ILE A 151 -9.00 3.40 -5.45
CA ILE A 151 -8.45 2.31 -4.62
C ILE A 151 -9.51 1.24 -4.39
N ASP A 152 -9.19 -0.04 -4.63
CA ASP A 152 -10.03 -1.19 -4.28
C ASP A 152 -10.15 -1.35 -2.77
N GLY A 153 -11.39 -1.38 -2.26
CA GLY A 153 -11.68 -1.46 -0.84
C GLY A 153 -10.97 -0.37 -0.04
N LEU A 154 -11.10 0.88 -0.49
CA LEU A 154 -10.60 2.04 0.24
C LEU A 154 -11.23 2.06 1.64
N ASP A 155 -10.38 2.08 2.67
CA ASP A 155 -10.82 2.32 4.04
C ASP A 155 -10.73 3.83 4.33
N HIS A 156 -9.52 4.39 4.27
CA HIS A 156 -9.31 5.83 4.41
C HIS A 156 -7.98 6.28 3.80
N HIS A 157 -7.82 7.59 3.62
CA HIS A 157 -6.51 8.21 3.41
C HIS A 157 -5.85 8.54 4.74
N CYS A 158 -4.65 8.01 4.99
CA CYS A 158 -3.93 8.26 6.24
C CYS A 158 -2.69 9.12 5.97
N PRO A 159 -2.68 10.39 6.38
CA PRO A 159 -1.50 11.24 6.23
C PRO A 159 -0.27 10.65 6.92
N TRP A 160 -0.44 9.99 8.08
CA TRP A 160 0.64 9.43 8.88
C TRP A 160 1.36 8.27 8.22
N THR A 161 0.68 7.47 7.39
CA THR A 161 1.31 6.43 6.55
C THR A 161 1.68 6.95 5.17
N GLY A 162 1.34 8.21 4.87
CA GLY A 162 1.67 8.91 3.64
C GLY A 162 0.70 8.67 2.48
N LYS A 163 -0.27 7.76 2.63
CA LYS A 163 -1.14 7.29 1.53
C LYS A 163 -2.42 6.61 2.04
N CYS A 164 -3.26 6.16 1.10
CA CYS A 164 -4.43 5.34 1.40
C CYS A 164 -4.11 4.01 2.10
N ILE A 165 -5.00 3.63 3.00
CA ILE A 165 -5.20 2.27 3.48
C ILE A 165 -6.34 1.68 2.65
N GLY A 166 -6.04 0.59 1.94
CA GLY A 166 -7.01 -0.10 1.11
C GLY A 166 -6.96 -1.60 1.36
N LYS A 167 -7.69 -2.36 0.55
CA LYS A 167 -7.85 -3.82 0.70
C LYS A 167 -6.51 -4.57 0.81
N ARG A 168 -5.47 -4.14 0.10
CA ARG A 168 -4.16 -4.80 0.10
C ARG A 168 -3.29 -4.47 1.32
N THR A 169 -3.59 -3.38 2.03
CA THR A 169 -2.78 -2.89 3.17
C THR A 169 -3.49 -2.93 4.51
N ILE A 170 -4.79 -3.21 4.56
CA ILE A 170 -5.58 -3.19 5.79
C ILE A 170 -5.05 -4.14 6.88
N TRP A 171 -4.63 -5.36 6.52
CA TRP A 171 -4.07 -6.31 7.48
C TRP A 171 -2.72 -5.87 8.03
N TRP A 172 -1.88 -5.28 7.18
CA TRP A 172 -0.62 -4.68 7.61
C TRP A 172 -0.87 -3.49 8.53
N PHE A 173 -1.94 -2.72 8.28
CA PHE A 173 -2.32 -1.58 9.11
C PHE A 173 -2.70 -2.03 10.51
N TYR A 174 -3.53 -3.06 10.64
CA TYR A 174 -3.84 -3.65 11.94
C TYR A 174 -2.60 -4.21 12.63
N LEU A 175 -1.73 -4.94 11.92
CA LEU A 175 -0.48 -5.43 12.50
C LEU A 175 0.41 -4.30 13.01
N PHE A 176 0.54 -3.21 12.24
CA PHE A 176 1.26 -2.01 12.66
C PHE A 176 0.67 -1.40 13.93
N LEU A 177 -0.65 -1.23 14.01
CA LEU A 177 -1.32 -0.69 15.20
C LEU A 177 -1.07 -1.55 16.45
N TRP A 178 -1.07 -2.87 16.31
CA TRP A 178 -0.70 -3.79 17.40
C TRP A 178 0.76 -3.63 17.81
N MET A 179 1.69 -3.64 16.85
CA MET A 179 3.12 -3.53 17.13
C MET A 179 3.50 -2.18 17.76
N ILE A 180 2.97 -1.06 17.25
CA ILE A 180 3.25 0.26 17.82
C ILE A 180 2.68 0.40 19.23
N THR A 181 1.50 -0.17 19.51
CA THR A 181 0.90 -0.14 20.86
C THR A 181 1.76 -0.90 21.86
N LEU A 182 2.21 -2.11 21.50
CA LEU A 182 3.10 -2.91 22.35
C LEU A 182 4.45 -2.22 22.56
N HIS A 183 5.05 -1.69 21.49
CA HIS A 183 6.31 -0.97 21.56
C HIS A 183 6.22 0.26 22.45
N LEU A 184 5.20 1.13 22.27
CA LEU A 184 5.00 2.31 23.11
C LEU A 184 4.77 1.95 24.57
N THR A 185 3.93 0.96 24.84
CA THR A 185 3.63 0.52 26.21
C THR A 185 4.90 0.01 26.91
N PHE A 186 5.69 -0.82 26.20
CA PHE A 186 6.95 -1.33 26.73
C PHE A 186 7.96 -0.20 26.98
N SER A 187 8.16 0.69 26.00
CA SER A 187 9.09 1.81 26.12
C SER A 187 8.73 2.76 27.25
N VAL A 188 7.45 3.09 27.43
CA VAL A 188 6.99 3.93 28.55
C VAL A 188 7.20 3.23 29.89
N SER A 189 6.84 1.94 29.99
CA SER A 189 7.01 1.18 31.24
C SER A 189 8.47 1.09 31.68
N VAL A 190 9.37 0.81 30.74
CA VAL A 190 10.81 0.78 30.98
C VAL A 190 11.33 2.17 31.35
N LEU A 191 10.92 3.23 30.64
CA LEU A 191 11.31 4.60 30.97
C LEU A 191 10.92 4.95 32.41
N VAL A 192 9.70 4.62 32.82
CA VAL A 192 9.20 4.85 34.19
C VAL A 192 10.03 4.06 35.20
N TYR A 193 10.32 2.78 34.94
CA TYR A 193 11.19 1.95 35.78
C TYR A 193 12.54 2.64 36.05
N TYR A 194 13.21 3.12 34.99
CA TYR A 194 14.50 3.80 35.12
C TYR A 194 14.40 5.20 35.78
N ILE A 195 13.28 5.91 35.63
CA ILE A 195 13.07 7.22 36.29
C ILE A 195 12.88 7.03 37.80
N ILE A 196 12.15 5.99 38.21
CA ILE A 196 11.86 5.71 39.62
C ILE A 196 13.10 5.13 40.34
N GLY A 197 14.11 4.67 39.61
CA GLY A 197 15.39 4.27 40.17
C GLY A 197 15.44 2.85 40.73
N PHE A 198 14.55 1.97 40.24
CA PHE A 198 14.75 0.53 40.33
C PHE A 198 15.70 0.05 39.21
#